data_AF-A0A3R7KQH1-F1
#
_entry.id   AF-A0A3R7KQH1-F1
#
_cell.length_a   1.000
_cell.length_b   1.000
_cell.length_c   1.000
_cell.angle_alpha   90.00
_cell.angle_beta   90.00
_cell.angle_gamma   90.00
#
_symmetry.space_group_name_H-M   'P 1'
#
loop_
_entity.id
_entity.type
_entity.pdbx_description
1 polymer ?
#
loop_
_entity_poly.entity_id
_entity_poly.type
_entity_poly.pdbx_seq_one_letter_code
_entity_poly.pdbx_strand_id
1 'polypeptide(L)'
;MAHHIARSLPPTEKGGPSVTFAPSVHPVGPLREALASLLSLTFVAALVVGLGAPLLAGVLPPHVSAWVGENRAKVIGGGFVANLIGAKLLQSGAFEIFLDDKLLFSKLQEGRLLHAAELAGLVLKALADAPA
;
A
#
# COMPACT_ATOMS: atom_id res chain seq x y z
N MET A 1 -9.65 6.60 15.24
CA MET A 1 -10.37 5.42 15.79
C MET A 1 -10.62 4.45 14.65
N ALA A 2 -9.76 3.44 14.48
CA ALA A 2 -9.96 2.42 13.45
C ALA A 2 -10.95 1.38 13.99
N HIS A 3 -12.05 1.14 13.26
CA HIS A 3 -12.99 0.08 13.60
C HIS A 3 -12.33 -1.28 13.36
N HIS A 4 -11.94 -1.95 14.43
CA HIS A 4 -11.49 -3.33 14.41
C HIS A 4 -12.67 -4.24 14.06
N ILE A 5 -12.76 -4.72 12.82
CA ILE A 5 -13.63 -5.86 12.50
C ILE A 5 -12.84 -7.13 12.84
N ALA A 6 -12.71 -7.39 14.14
CA ALA A 6 -12.34 -8.71 14.61
C ALA A 6 -13.60 -9.57 14.53
N ARG A 7 -13.73 -10.39 13.48
CA ARG A 7 -14.73 -11.46 13.50
C ARG A 7 -14.17 -12.57 14.38
N SER A 8 -14.23 -12.37 15.70
CA SER A 8 -13.94 -13.41 16.67
C SER A 8 -14.97 -14.52 16.48
N LEU A 9 -14.51 -15.76 16.45
CA LEU A 9 -15.39 -16.91 16.68
C LEU A 9 -16.16 -16.68 18.00
N PRO A 10 -17.41 -17.16 18.14
CA PRO A 10 -18.17 -16.97 19.36
C PRO A 10 -17.33 -17.38 20.58
N PRO A 11 -17.33 -16.60 21.67
CA PRO A 11 -16.48 -16.89 22.81
C PRO A 11 -16.90 -18.23 23.39
N THR A 12 -16.06 -19.24 23.23
CA THR A 12 -16.17 -20.44 24.05
C THR A 12 -15.80 -20.05 25.48
N GLU A 13 -16.61 -20.47 26.45
CA GLU A 13 -16.52 -20.08 27.88
C GLU A 13 -15.20 -20.44 28.60
N LYS A 14 -14.19 -20.91 27.87
CA LYS A 14 -12.82 -21.09 28.31
C LYS A 14 -11.92 -20.38 27.32
N GLY A 15 -11.04 -19.50 27.80
CA GLY A 15 -10.12 -18.68 27.01
C GLY A 15 -9.30 -19.52 26.03
N GLY A 16 -9.86 -19.72 24.84
CA GLY A 16 -9.25 -20.48 23.77
C GLY A 16 -8.37 -19.58 22.92
N PRO A 17 -7.38 -20.14 22.23
CA PRO A 17 -6.46 -19.40 21.40
C PRO A 17 -7.20 -18.56 20.33
N SER A 18 -6.83 -17.27 20.23
CA SER A 18 -7.49 -16.29 19.36
C SER A 18 -6.60 -15.95 18.17
N VAL A 19 -7.11 -16.17 16.95
CA VAL A 19 -6.42 -15.76 15.72
C VAL A 19 -6.82 -14.32 15.38
N THR A 20 -5.85 -13.41 15.40
CA THR A 20 -6.08 -11.99 15.08
C THR A 20 -5.42 -11.64 13.75
N PHE A 21 -6.20 -11.06 12.84
CA PHE A 21 -5.68 -10.39 11.65
C PHE A 21 -5.38 -8.94 12.00
N ALA A 22 -4.13 -8.64 12.34
CA ALA A 22 -3.72 -7.28 12.66
C ALA A 22 -3.54 -6.47 11.37
N PRO A 23 -4.14 -5.26 11.25
CA PRO A 23 -3.74 -4.30 10.23
C PRO A 23 -2.39 -3.69 10.62
N SER A 24 -1.29 -4.45 10.46
CA SER A 24 0.05 -3.92 10.66
C SER A 24 0.44 -3.05 9.45
N VAL A 25 0.91 -1.83 9.72
CA VAL A 25 1.52 -0.98 8.69
C VAL A 25 2.94 -1.47 8.50
N HIS A 26 3.20 -2.17 7.40
CA HIS A 26 4.56 -2.51 7.00
C HIS A 26 5.16 -1.35 6.23
N PRO A 27 6.19 -0.66 6.76
CA PRO A 27 6.86 0.41 6.06
C PRO A 27 7.52 -0.16 4.80
N VAL A 28 7.43 0.57 3.70
CA VAL A 28 8.21 0.23 2.51
C VAL A 28 9.60 0.83 2.65
N GLY A 29 10.62 0.20 2.04
CA GLY A 29 11.99 0.70 2.16
C GLY A 29 12.15 2.14 1.67
N PRO A 30 13.13 2.90 2.20
CA PRO A 30 13.27 4.35 1.96
C PRO A 30 13.40 4.72 0.48
N LEU A 31 13.97 3.83 -0.33
CA LEU A 31 14.06 4.02 -1.79
C LEU A 31 12.67 4.04 -2.46
N ARG A 32 11.75 3.17 -2.03
CA ARG A 32 10.38 3.14 -2.58
C ARG A 32 9.59 4.37 -2.15
N GLU A 33 9.77 4.83 -0.91
CA GLU A 33 9.16 6.06 -0.42
C GLU A 33 9.66 7.29 -1.18
N ALA A 34 10.97 7.38 -1.43
CA ALA A 34 11.56 8.48 -2.19
C ALA A 34 11.03 8.50 -3.63
N LEU A 35 10.98 7.35 -4.30
CA LEU A 35 10.43 7.23 -5.65
C LEU A 35 8.93 7.56 -5.69
N ALA A 36 8.15 7.07 -4.73
CA ALA A 36 6.73 7.40 -4.62
C ALA A 36 6.53 8.92 -4.46
N SER A 37 7.31 9.54 -3.59
CA SER A 37 7.26 10.99 -3.34
C SER A 37 7.62 11.80 -4.59
N LEU A 38 8.65 11.39 -5.33
CA LEU A 38 9.04 12.02 -6.59
C LEU A 38 7.94 11.92 -7.65
N LEU A 39 7.29 10.75 -7.77
CA LEU A 39 6.18 10.54 -8.71
C LEU A 39 4.95 11.37 -8.34
N SER A 40 4.63 11.47 -7.04
CA SER A 40 3.56 12.35 -6.55
C SER A 40 3.89 13.83 -6.79
N LEU A 41 5.14 14.24 -6.59
CA LEU A 41 5.58 15.61 -6.89
C LEU A 41 5.46 15.91 -8.38
N THR A 42 5.77 14.93 -9.24
CA THR A 42 5.63 15.05 -10.70
C THR A 42 4.18 15.30 -11.09
N PHE A 43 3.21 14.68 -10.41
CA PHE A 43 1.79 14.95 -10.62
C PHE A 43 1.39 16.37 -10.22
N VAL A 44 1.86 16.84 -9.06
CA VAL A 44 1.60 18.22 -8.63
C VAL A 44 2.19 19.21 -9.66
N ALA A 45 3.42 18.98 -10.11
CA ALA A 45 4.04 19.79 -11.16
C ALA A 45 3.23 19.75 -12.47
N ALA A 46 2.74 18.57 -12.87
CA ALA A 46 1.90 18.41 -14.06
C ALA A 46 0.56 19.15 -13.94
N LEU A 47 -0.03 19.20 -12.74
CA LEU A 47 -1.23 20.01 -12.48
C LEU A 47 -0.93 21.51 -12.56
N VAL A 48 0.16 21.97 -11.95
CA VAL A 48 0.56 23.39 -11.98
C VAL A 48 0.85 23.82 -13.42
N VAL A 49 1.64 23.05 -14.16
CA VAL A 49 2.01 23.36 -15.55
C VAL A 49 0.82 23.21 -16.48
N GLY A 50 0.07 22.10 -16.39
CA GLY A 50 -1.08 21.84 -17.23
C GLY A 50 -2.19 22.86 -16.98
N LEU A 51 -2.52 23.18 -15.72
CA LEU A 51 -3.59 24.11 -15.41
C LEU A 51 -3.17 25.57 -15.57
N GLY A 52 -1.94 25.89 -15.19
CA GLY A 52 -1.40 27.25 -15.11
C GLY A 52 -0.58 27.71 -16.31
N ALA A 53 -0.48 26.95 -17.41
CA ALA A 53 0.31 27.34 -18.58
C ALA A 53 0.13 28.81 -19.04
N PRO A 54 -1.10 29.39 -19.09
CA PRO A 54 -1.28 30.80 -19.45
C PRO A 54 -0.65 31.78 -18.44
N LEU A 55 -0.61 31.40 -17.17
CA LEU A 55 -0.04 32.19 -16.07
C LEU A 55 1.49 32.05 -15.98
N LEU A 56 2.05 31.01 -16.62
CA LEU A 56 3.48 30.69 -16.62
C LEU A 56 4.21 31.19 -17.88
N ALA A 57 3.58 32.03 -18.69
CA ALA A 57 4.09 32.49 -19.99
C ALA A 57 5.43 33.29 -19.94
N GLY A 58 5.93 33.63 -18.75
CA GLY A 58 7.26 34.23 -18.55
C GLY A 58 8.28 33.32 -17.82
N VAL A 59 7.86 32.14 -17.38
CA VAL A 59 8.69 31.18 -16.64
C VAL A 59 9.07 30.01 -17.53
N LEU A 60 8.13 29.54 -18.35
CA LEU A 60 8.37 28.46 -19.30
C LEU A 60 8.81 29.03 -20.66
N PRO A 61 9.75 28.36 -21.36
CA PRO A 61 10.06 28.71 -22.74
C PRO A 61 8.80 28.72 -23.62
N PRO A 62 8.66 29.66 -24.58
CA PRO A 62 7.42 29.82 -25.35
C PRO A 62 6.94 28.56 -26.08
N HIS A 63 7.88 27.75 -26.57
CA HIS A 63 7.58 26.49 -27.23
C HIS A 63 7.00 25.44 -26.27
N VAL A 64 7.45 25.42 -25.01
CA VAL A 64 6.93 24.52 -23.98
C VAL A 64 5.53 24.93 -23.58
N SER A 65 5.29 26.23 -23.32
CA SER A 65 3.96 26.71 -22.95
C SER A 65 2.91 26.47 -24.03
N ALA A 66 3.27 26.67 -25.31
CA ALA A 66 2.38 26.38 -26.44
C ALA A 66 2.05 24.89 -26.52
N TRP A 67 3.08 24.03 -26.45
CA TRP A 67 2.88 22.58 -26.49
C TRP A 67 2.03 22.07 -25.32
N VAL A 68 2.26 22.57 -24.11
CA VAL A 68 1.45 22.23 -22.92
C VAL A 68 0.00 22.69 -23.10
N GLY A 69 -0.23 23.87 -23.67
CA GLY A 69 -1.57 24.36 -23.99
C GLY A 69 -2.34 23.41 -24.90
N GLU A 70 -1.69 22.92 -25.96
CA GLU A 70 -2.26 21.96 -26.91
C GLU A 70 -2.42 20.55 -26.33
N ASN A 71 -1.54 20.14 -25.40
CA ASN A 71 -1.47 18.78 -24.87
C ASN A 71 -1.85 18.69 -23.38
N ARG A 72 -2.61 19.66 -22.87
CA ARG A 72 -2.96 19.79 -21.44
C ARG A 72 -3.43 18.50 -20.78
N ALA A 73 -4.36 17.82 -21.43
CA ALA A 73 -4.91 16.56 -20.92
C ALA A 73 -3.84 15.45 -20.83
N LYS A 74 -2.90 15.40 -21.77
CA LYS A 74 -1.80 14.43 -21.75
C LYS A 74 -0.81 14.72 -20.63
N VAL A 75 -0.49 16.00 -20.40
CA VAL A 75 0.40 16.42 -19.30
C VAL A 75 -0.21 16.03 -17.95
N ILE A 76 -1.45 16.43 -17.70
CA ILE A 76 -2.14 16.12 -16.44
C ILE A 76 -2.36 14.61 -16.29
N GLY A 77 -2.80 13.93 -17.35
CA GLY A 77 -3.02 12.48 -17.35
C GLY A 77 -1.73 11.70 -17.10
N GLY A 78 -0.62 12.09 -17.72
CA GLY A 78 0.69 11.48 -17.49
C GLY A 78 1.16 11.65 -16.04
N GLY A 79 1.01 12.85 -15.49
CA GLY A 79 1.27 13.10 -14.07
C GLY A 79 0.38 12.25 -13.16
N PHE A 80 -0.91 12.13 -13.48
CA PHE A 80 -1.84 11.32 -12.70
C PHE A 80 -1.43 9.84 -12.68
N VAL A 81 -1.04 9.29 -13.84
CA VAL A 81 -0.51 7.91 -13.92
C VAL A 81 0.76 7.76 -13.09
N ALA A 82 1.68 8.73 -13.14
CA ALA A 82 2.88 8.72 -12.29
C ALA A 82 2.49 8.64 -10.81
N ASN A 83 1.53 9.44 -10.35
CA ASN A 83 1.04 9.39 -8.97
C ASN A 83 0.39 8.05 -8.61
N LEU A 84 -0.36 7.42 -9.52
CA LEU A 84 -0.91 6.09 -9.29
C LEU A 84 0.20 5.04 -9.10
N ILE A 85 1.26 5.11 -9.90
CA ILE A 85 2.44 4.24 -9.73
C ILE A 85 3.09 4.52 -8.37
N GLY A 86 3.26 5.79 -7.99
CA GLY A 86 3.79 6.18 -6.69
C GLY A 86 2.98 5.61 -5.52
N ALA A 87 1.64 5.69 -5.59
CA ALA A 87 0.76 5.11 -4.59
C ALA A 87 0.90 3.58 -4.49
N LYS A 88 1.15 2.88 -5.60
CA LYS A 88 1.42 1.43 -5.60
C LYS A 88 2.77 1.07 -4.98
N LEU A 89 3.80 1.92 -5.12
CA LEU A 89 5.11 1.68 -4.50
C LEU A 89 5.06 1.71 -2.97
N LEU A 90 4.11 2.47 -2.40
CA LEU A 90 3.86 2.53 -0.95
C LEU A 90 3.07 1.32 -0.43
N GLN A 91 2.53 0.48 -1.31
CA GLN A 91 1.82 -0.72 -0.92
C GLN A 91 2.84 -1.85 -0.66
N SER A 92 3.09 -2.16 0.61
CA SER A 92 4.03 -3.23 1.02
C SER A 92 3.59 -4.62 0.57
N GLY A 93 2.29 -4.83 0.38
CA GLY A 93 1.72 -6.12 -0.02
C GLY A 93 1.96 -7.22 1.02
N ALA A 94 2.29 -6.83 2.26
CA ALA A 94 2.54 -7.71 3.37
C ALA A 94 1.25 -8.43 3.78
N PHE A 95 1.40 -9.68 4.18
CA PHE A 95 0.32 -10.49 4.73
C PHE A 95 0.95 -11.34 5.82
N GLU A 96 0.54 -11.09 7.06
CA GLU A 96 1.09 -11.72 8.25
C GLU A 96 -0.02 -12.25 9.13
N ILE A 97 0.27 -13.36 9.81
CA ILE A 97 -0.69 -14.05 10.68
C ILE A 97 -0.01 -14.24 12.03
N PHE A 98 -0.74 -13.89 13.08
CA PHE A 98 -0.28 -13.95 14.46
C PHE A 98 -1.20 -14.88 15.26
N LEU A 99 -0.59 -15.65 16.17
CA LEU A 99 -1.28 -16.40 17.22
C LEU A 99 -0.74 -15.91 18.56
N ASP A 100 -1.60 -15.30 19.39
CA ASP A 100 -1.21 -14.71 20.69
C ASP A 100 0.06 -13.84 20.59
N ASP A 101 0.05 -12.87 19.67
CA ASP A 101 1.15 -11.94 19.34
C ASP A 101 2.45 -12.59 18.80
N LYS A 102 2.48 -13.91 18.62
CA LYS A 102 3.59 -14.60 17.96
C LYS A 102 3.36 -14.67 16.45
N LEU A 103 4.32 -14.16 15.68
CA LEU A 103 4.31 -14.27 14.21
C LEU A 103 4.35 -15.74 13.80
N LEU A 104 3.30 -16.18 13.12
CA LEU A 104 3.14 -17.56 12.66
C LEU A 104 3.46 -17.71 11.17
N PHE A 105 3.15 -16.68 10.37
CA PHE A 105 3.42 -16.65 8.94
C PHE A 105 3.65 -15.21 8.47
N SER A 106 4.60 -15.01 7.54
CA SER A 106 4.78 -13.76 6.81
C SER A 106 5.06 -14.00 5.33
N LYS A 107 4.21 -13.45 4.47
CA LYS A 107 4.39 -13.49 3.00
C LYS A 107 5.72 -12.88 2.58
N LEU A 108 6.19 -11.86 3.30
CA LEU A 108 7.45 -11.18 2.98
C LEU A 108 8.66 -12.09 3.22
N GLN A 109 8.58 -12.99 4.22
CA GLN A 109 9.64 -13.95 4.54
C GLN A 109 9.60 -15.17 3.62
N GLU A 110 8.41 -15.70 3.33
CA GLU A 110 8.27 -16.90 2.50
C GLU A 110 8.27 -16.62 0.99
N GLY A 111 8.11 -15.36 0.58
CA GLY A 111 8.12 -14.94 -0.83
C GLY A 111 6.88 -15.38 -1.63
N ARG A 112 5.92 -16.07 -1.00
CA ARG A 112 4.66 -16.51 -1.61
C ARG A 112 3.51 -16.44 -0.61
N LEU A 113 2.28 -16.46 -1.12
CA LEU A 113 1.10 -16.73 -0.30
C LEU A 113 0.91 -18.25 -0.19
N LEU A 114 0.48 -18.70 0.99
CA LEU A 114 0.04 -20.07 1.19
C LEU A 114 -1.33 -20.30 0.57
N HIS A 115 -1.56 -21.53 0.10
CA HIS A 115 -2.92 -21.96 -0.27
C HIS A 115 -3.77 -22.12 0.99
N ALA A 116 -5.09 -22.01 0.86
CA ALA A 116 -6.01 -22.07 2.01
C ALA A 116 -5.82 -23.33 2.88
N ALA A 117 -5.56 -24.49 2.26
CA ALA A 117 -5.33 -25.74 2.99
C ALA A 117 -4.00 -25.75 3.76
N GLU A 118 -2.92 -25.22 3.17
CA GLU A 118 -1.61 -25.08 3.84
C GLU A 118 -1.74 -24.15 5.04
N LEU A 119 -2.46 -23.04 4.86
CA LEU A 119 -2.68 -22.07 5.91
C LEU A 119 -3.50 -22.66 7.06
N ALA A 120 -4.59 -23.38 6.75
CA ALA A 120 -5.41 -24.05 7.74
C ALA A 120 -4.58 -25.08 8.53
N GLY A 121 -3.76 -25.89 7.86
CA GLY A 121 -2.88 -26.85 8.53
C GLY A 121 -1.86 -26.18 9.45
N LEU A 122 -1.26 -25.08 9.01
CA LEU A 122 -0.29 -24.30 9.78
C LEU A 122 -0.92 -23.68 11.03
N VAL A 123 -2.12 -23.12 10.91
CA VAL A 123 -2.87 -22.58 12.07
C VAL A 123 -3.30 -23.70 13.01
N LEU A 124 -3.91 -24.79 12.52
CA LEU A 124 -4.37 -25.90 13.36
C LEU A 124 -3.23 -26.56 14.13
N LYS A 125 -2.07 -26.73 13.50
CA LYS A 125 -0.88 -27.25 14.17
C LYS A 125 -0.42 -26.31 15.29
N ALA A 126 -0.35 -25.00 15.01
CA ALA A 126 0.04 -24.02 16.00
C ALA A 126 -0.90 -23.97 17.22
N LEU A 127 -2.20 -24.16 16.99
CA LEU A 127 -3.20 -24.25 18.06
C LEU A 127 -3.05 -25.53 18.89
N ALA A 128 -2.69 -26.66 18.26
CA ALA A 128 -2.46 -27.92 18.95
C ALA A 128 -1.17 -27.90 19.81
N ASP A 129 -0.17 -27.17 19.36
CA ASP A 129 1.13 -27.01 20.04
C ASP A 129 1.11 -25.87 21.08
N ALA A 130 0.04 -25.07 21.16
CA ALA A 130 -0.09 -23.97 22.10
C ALA A 130 -0.29 -24.51 23.53
N PRO A 131 0.49 -24.05 24.54
CA PRO A 131 0.28 -24.44 25.92
C PRO A 131 -1.07 -23.92 26.43
N ALA A 132 -1.79 -24.76 27.18
CA ALA A 132 -3.11 -24.48 27.74
C ALA A 132 -3.09 -23.37 28.82
#